data_AF-A0A9D6W681-F1
#
_entry.id   AF-A0A9D6W681-F1
#
_cell.length_a   1.000
_cell.length_b   1.000
_cell.length_c   1.000
_cell.angle_alpha   90.00
_cell.angle_beta   90.00
_cell.angle_gamma   90.00
#
_symmetry.space_group_name_H-M   'P 1'
#
loop_
_entity.id
_entity.type
_entity.pdbx_description
1 polymer ?
#
loop_
_entity_poly.entity_id
_entity_poly.type
_entity_poly.pdbx_seq_one_letter_code
_entity_poly.pdbx_strand_id
1 'polypeptide(L)'
;MMSSPARKLWFSTLLLWTLVGGCRVGGPEAADGGGDGEGEAIGAECSACHGGLEGNAAPPFGLDGERETSARAVGAHQSHLEASDWHVPVGCEMCHVVPGSIGAGGHLGQSPAELTWGERATTRGAVPSFDGTRCANVYCHGAVLLPGGSNTSPRWTVVDGTQAECGACHGLPPDPPHPESDNCIACHPLRFDDPTTYHVNGDVEVTGTSCNGCHGSEESSAPPVDTSGNTETSAVGVGAHQSHVATGSSWHADVACAECHVVPGTVAAPGHLDTPLPAELTFGPLAGADGSTPDFNGTTCTGVYCHGAASSGGSLTVPAWTTVDGTQAECGTCHGLPPTDGHPPASQCSNCHPSVVNDSLTIVAPALHVNGETNF
;
A
#
# COMPACT_ATOMS: atom_id res chain seq x y z
N MET A 1 92.31 26.53 -22.52
CA MET A 1 90.91 26.67 -22.04
C MET A 1 90.15 25.42 -22.49
N MET A 2 90.02 24.42 -21.62
CA MET A 2 89.38 23.12 -21.92
C MET A 2 88.52 22.65 -20.72
N SER A 3 87.22 22.51 -20.99
CA SER A 3 86.23 21.48 -20.59
C SER A 3 86.27 20.76 -19.22
N SER A 4 85.14 20.83 -18.48
CA SER A 4 84.26 19.68 -18.09
C SER A 4 83.13 20.10 -17.12
N PRO A 5 81.89 19.56 -17.22
CA PRO A 5 80.88 19.64 -16.15
C PRO A 5 80.65 18.29 -15.43
N ALA A 6 80.40 18.37 -14.12
CA ALA A 6 80.23 17.23 -13.21
C ALA A 6 78.81 16.63 -13.26
N ARG A 7 78.73 15.29 -13.16
CA ARG A 7 77.50 14.48 -13.05
C ARG A 7 76.95 14.55 -11.61
N LYS A 8 75.65 14.81 -11.44
CA LYS A 8 74.91 14.58 -10.18
C LYS A 8 74.15 13.25 -10.27
N LEU A 9 74.40 12.37 -9.30
CA LEU A 9 73.70 11.09 -9.10
C LEU A 9 72.28 11.35 -8.57
N TRP A 10 71.28 10.70 -9.17
CA TRP A 10 69.92 10.63 -8.64
C TRP A 10 69.84 9.41 -7.72
N PHE A 11 69.56 9.62 -6.43
CA PHE A 11 69.09 8.56 -5.53
C PHE A 11 67.58 8.42 -5.75
N SER A 12 67.14 7.28 -6.29
CA SER A 12 65.75 6.88 -6.33
C SER A 12 65.40 6.23 -4.99
N THR A 13 64.62 6.93 -4.17
CA THR A 13 64.08 6.37 -2.92
C THR A 13 62.94 5.43 -3.30
N LEU A 14 63.18 4.12 -3.26
CA LEU A 14 62.15 3.11 -3.37
C LEU A 14 61.29 3.19 -2.09
N LEU A 15 60.03 3.63 -2.22
CA LEU A 15 59.07 3.66 -1.12
C LEU A 15 58.64 2.20 -0.85
N LEU A 16 59.24 1.56 0.15
CA LEU A 16 58.85 0.21 0.58
C LEU A 16 57.59 0.31 1.44
N TRP A 17 56.44 -0.07 0.87
CA TRP A 17 55.20 -0.25 1.63
C TRP A 17 55.37 -1.47 2.54
N THR A 18 55.35 -1.25 3.85
CA THR A 18 55.31 -2.36 4.82
C THR A 18 53.85 -2.72 5.06
N LEU A 19 53.40 -3.82 4.45
CA LEU A 19 52.12 -4.46 4.73
C LEU A 19 52.15 -5.01 6.15
N VAL A 20 51.49 -4.33 7.09
CA VAL A 20 51.06 -4.98 8.34
C VAL A 20 49.62 -5.40 8.12
N GLY A 21 49.39 -6.71 7.94
CA GLY A 21 48.06 -7.32 7.97
C GLY A 21 47.11 -7.04 6.78
N GLY A 22 47.60 -6.60 5.61
CA GLY A 22 46.75 -6.35 4.43
C GLY A 22 46.19 -4.92 4.32
N CYS A 23 46.37 -4.08 5.34
CA CYS A 23 45.95 -2.69 5.32
C CYS A 23 46.90 -1.79 4.50
N ARG A 24 46.33 -0.89 3.69
CA ARG A 24 47.07 0.18 2.99
C ARG A 24 47.34 1.30 3.99
N VAL A 25 48.40 1.17 4.79
CA VAL A 25 48.80 2.24 5.71
C VAL A 25 49.28 3.44 4.89
N GLY A 26 48.56 4.57 4.98
CA GLY A 26 48.97 5.82 4.37
C GLY A 26 50.30 6.32 4.93
N GLY A 27 51.16 6.87 4.07
CA GLY A 27 52.41 7.52 4.48
C GLY A 27 52.16 8.76 5.36
N PRO A 28 53.20 9.32 6.01
CA PRO A 28 53.10 10.24 7.14
C PRO A 28 52.64 11.68 6.81
N GLU A 29 51.75 11.90 5.85
CA GLU A 29 51.26 13.24 5.47
C GLU A 29 49.77 13.47 5.76
N ALA A 30 49.08 12.55 6.43
CA ALA A 30 47.66 12.70 6.82
C ALA A 30 47.52 12.99 8.32
N ALA A 31 47.99 14.15 8.80
CA ALA A 31 47.61 14.69 10.09
C ALA A 31 47.93 16.19 10.15
N ASP A 32 47.06 17.03 9.59
CA ASP A 32 46.86 18.38 10.10
C ASP A 32 45.47 18.88 9.68
N GLY A 33 44.50 18.65 10.56
CA GLY A 33 43.12 19.07 10.40
C GLY A 33 42.40 18.94 11.74
N GLY A 34 42.51 19.97 12.58
CA GLY A 34 41.77 20.06 13.84
C GLY A 34 40.27 20.15 13.57
N GLY A 35 39.54 19.11 13.98
CA GLY A 35 38.09 19.04 13.96
C GLY A 35 37.62 17.96 14.94
N ASP A 36 36.70 18.35 15.80
CA ASP A 36 36.06 17.65 16.92
C ASP A 36 35.10 16.51 16.49
N GLY A 37 35.44 15.76 15.45
CA GLY A 37 34.59 14.73 14.83
C GLY A 37 35.03 13.29 15.11
N GLU A 38 34.58 12.71 16.22
CA GLU A 38 34.94 11.33 16.60
C GLU A 38 34.28 10.25 15.70
N GLY A 39 33.25 10.61 14.92
CA GLY A 39 32.57 9.74 13.96
C GLY A 39 33.18 9.71 12.55
N GLU A 40 33.82 10.79 12.11
CA GLU A 40 34.43 10.87 10.77
C GLU A 40 35.80 10.18 10.73
N ALA A 41 36.52 10.18 11.86
CA ALA A 41 37.86 9.61 11.99
C ALA A 41 37.87 8.07 11.87
N ILE A 42 36.87 7.39 12.42
CA ILE A 42 36.75 5.92 12.38
C ILE A 42 36.44 5.38 10.97
N GLY A 43 35.69 6.12 10.15
CA GLY A 43 35.40 5.73 8.76
C GLY A 43 36.64 5.78 7.86
N ALA A 44 37.48 6.80 8.04
CA ALA A 44 38.77 6.91 7.36
C ALA A 44 39.74 5.77 7.74
N GLU A 45 39.72 5.31 8.99
CA GLU A 45 40.53 4.15 9.46
C GLU A 45 40.06 2.82 8.86
N CYS A 46 38.74 2.60 8.72
CA CYS A 46 38.21 1.36 8.13
C CYS A 46 38.54 1.24 6.64
N SER A 47 38.35 2.34 5.89
CA SER A 47 38.63 2.43 4.44
C SER A 47 40.08 2.14 4.05
N ALA A 48 41.01 2.17 5.02
CA ALA A 48 42.42 1.83 4.82
C ALA A 48 42.67 0.33 4.64
N CYS A 49 41.80 -0.53 5.17
CA CYS A 49 41.93 -1.98 5.11
C CYS A 49 40.89 -2.63 4.20
N HIS A 50 39.68 -2.07 4.19
CA HIS A 50 38.51 -2.61 3.51
C HIS A 50 37.63 -1.51 2.97
N GLY A 51 36.88 -1.81 1.91
CA GLY A 51 36.10 -0.77 1.26
C GLY A 51 36.93 0.15 0.40
N GLY A 52 36.33 1.23 -0.08
CA GLY A 52 36.86 2.12 -1.10
C GLY A 52 37.45 3.42 -0.56
N LEU A 53 38.19 4.12 -1.42
CA LEU A 53 38.49 5.54 -1.22
C LEU A 53 37.17 6.33 -1.24
N GLU A 54 37.13 7.49 -0.56
CA GLU A 54 35.92 8.34 -0.37
C GLU A 54 34.99 7.95 0.80
N GLY A 55 35.51 7.21 1.80
CA GLY A 55 34.76 6.98 3.05
C GLY A 55 33.72 5.85 2.99
N ASN A 56 33.65 5.13 1.86
CA ASN A 56 32.85 3.91 1.74
C ASN A 56 33.60 2.73 2.40
N ALA A 57 33.31 2.46 3.67
CA ALA A 57 33.93 1.37 4.42
C ALA A 57 33.49 -0.05 3.97
N ALA A 58 32.49 -0.14 3.08
CA ALA A 58 32.04 -1.42 2.57
C ALA A 58 32.84 -1.84 1.34
N PRO A 59 33.22 -3.12 1.21
CA PRO A 59 34.03 -3.61 0.11
C PRO A 59 33.51 -3.15 -1.27
N PRO A 60 34.36 -2.43 -2.02
CA PRO A 60 34.75 -2.93 -3.33
C PRO A 60 36.14 -3.59 -3.29
N PHE A 61 36.81 -3.57 -2.13
CA PHE A 61 38.10 -4.24 -1.91
C PHE A 61 38.04 -5.18 -0.70
N GLY A 62 38.32 -6.46 -0.91
CA GLY A 62 38.58 -7.44 0.15
C GLY A 62 40.01 -7.34 0.71
N LEU A 63 40.30 -8.02 1.83
CA LEU A 63 41.65 -8.02 2.44
C LEU A 63 42.71 -8.58 1.50
N ASP A 64 42.34 -9.53 0.66
CA ASP A 64 43.24 -10.20 -0.27
C ASP A 64 43.29 -9.50 -1.63
N GLY A 65 42.71 -8.29 -1.72
CA GLY A 65 42.71 -7.45 -2.90
C GLY A 65 41.63 -7.80 -3.92
N GLU A 66 40.62 -8.59 -3.54
CA GLU A 66 39.49 -8.91 -4.41
C GLU A 66 38.70 -7.67 -4.77
N ARG A 67 38.22 -7.61 -6.03
CA ARG A 67 37.47 -6.47 -6.59
C ARG A 67 36.16 -6.86 -7.24
N GLU A 68 36.08 -8.11 -7.69
CA GLU A 68 34.92 -8.62 -8.40
C GLU A 68 33.87 -9.07 -7.40
N THR A 69 32.60 -8.78 -7.70
CA THR A 69 31.45 -9.17 -6.87
C THR A 69 31.23 -10.68 -6.82
N SER A 70 31.88 -11.43 -7.72
CA SER A 70 31.98 -12.89 -7.66
C SER A 70 32.81 -13.39 -6.47
N ALA A 71 33.67 -12.55 -5.87
CA ALA A 71 34.40 -12.88 -4.65
C ALA A 71 33.52 -12.65 -3.42
N ARG A 72 33.49 -13.62 -2.49
CA ARG A 72 32.71 -13.51 -1.25
C ARG A 72 33.01 -12.23 -0.46
N ALA A 73 34.28 -11.84 -0.41
CA ALA A 73 34.73 -10.65 0.32
C ALA A 73 34.14 -9.34 -0.24
N VAL A 74 33.79 -9.29 -1.53
CA VAL A 74 33.13 -8.14 -2.16
C VAL A 74 31.62 -8.36 -2.19
N GLY A 75 31.16 -9.36 -2.95
CA GLY A 75 29.76 -9.81 -2.98
C GLY A 75 28.74 -8.66 -3.08
N ALA A 76 27.65 -8.81 -2.33
CA ALA A 76 26.52 -7.90 -2.30
C ALA A 76 26.62 -6.78 -1.23
N HIS A 77 27.81 -6.49 -0.70
CA HIS A 77 27.95 -5.44 0.33
C HIS A 77 27.39 -4.08 -0.15
N GLN A 78 27.76 -3.65 -1.36
CA GLN A 78 27.26 -2.38 -1.92
C GLN A 78 25.74 -2.41 -2.13
N SER A 79 25.20 -3.53 -2.63
CA SER A 79 23.77 -3.69 -2.86
C SER A 79 22.91 -3.53 -1.61
N HIS A 80 23.46 -3.78 -0.41
CA HIS A 80 22.75 -3.61 0.86
C HIS A 80 22.90 -2.21 1.44
N LEU A 81 24.06 -1.57 1.26
CA LEU A 81 24.37 -0.28 1.89
C LEU A 81 23.91 0.92 1.06
N GLU A 82 23.75 0.76 -0.24
CA GLU A 82 23.20 1.80 -1.09
C GLU A 82 21.68 1.88 -0.89
N ALA A 83 21.15 3.11 -0.93
CA ALA A 83 19.71 3.31 -1.01
C ALA A 83 19.20 2.85 -2.38
N SER A 84 17.96 2.38 -2.43
CA SER A 84 17.27 2.07 -3.68
C SER A 84 15.86 2.64 -3.68
N ASP A 85 15.17 2.51 -4.81
CA ASP A 85 13.76 2.91 -4.95
C ASP A 85 12.80 1.99 -4.17
N TRP A 86 13.31 0.97 -3.48
CA TRP A 86 12.49 -0.03 -2.79
C TRP A 86 13.02 -0.47 -1.42
N HIS A 87 14.12 0.10 -0.91
CA HIS A 87 14.52 -0.04 0.49
C HIS A 87 15.48 1.08 0.91
N VAL A 88 15.46 1.38 2.21
CA VAL A 88 16.50 2.18 2.86
C VAL A 88 17.83 1.40 2.96
N PRO A 89 18.98 2.09 3.06
CA PRO A 89 20.27 1.47 3.38
C PRO A 89 20.21 0.50 4.57
N VAL A 90 20.91 -0.62 4.45
CA VAL A 90 21.09 -1.61 5.51
C VAL A 90 22.46 -1.41 6.15
N GLY A 91 22.47 -0.91 7.38
CA GLY A 91 23.71 -0.69 8.14
C GLY A 91 24.51 -1.97 8.38
N CYS A 92 25.83 -1.84 8.52
CA CYS A 92 26.75 -2.96 8.70
C CYS A 92 26.43 -3.79 9.95
N GLU A 93 25.94 -3.13 11.01
CA GLU A 93 25.53 -3.73 12.28
C GLU A 93 24.38 -4.74 12.13
N MET A 94 23.69 -4.74 10.99
CA MET A 94 22.64 -5.72 10.70
C MET A 94 23.19 -7.11 10.39
N CYS A 95 24.47 -7.24 10.06
CA CYS A 95 25.10 -8.52 9.70
C CYS A 95 26.17 -8.94 10.70
N HIS A 96 27.05 -8.02 11.10
CA HIS A 96 28.17 -8.28 11.98
C HIS A 96 28.44 -7.09 12.90
N VAL A 97 29.23 -7.31 13.95
CA VAL A 97 29.67 -6.23 14.82
C VAL A 97 30.51 -5.22 14.02
N VAL A 98 30.17 -3.94 14.15
CA VAL A 98 31.00 -2.83 13.67
C VAL A 98 31.94 -2.42 14.80
N PRO A 99 33.26 -2.65 14.69
CA PRO A 99 34.20 -2.32 15.74
C PRO A 99 34.39 -0.79 15.83
N GLY A 100 34.49 -0.27 17.05
CA GLY A 100 34.79 1.16 17.26
C GLY A 100 36.26 1.54 17.03
N SER A 101 37.16 0.56 16.83
CA SER A 101 38.57 0.80 16.47
C SER A 101 39.22 -0.46 15.90
N ILE A 102 40.34 -0.28 15.18
CA ILE A 102 41.14 -1.39 14.62
C ILE A 102 41.64 -2.37 15.71
N GLY A 103 41.90 -1.87 16.92
CA GLY A 103 42.38 -2.67 18.04
C GLY A 103 41.30 -3.44 18.81
N ALA A 104 40.03 -3.31 18.42
CA ALA A 104 38.93 -3.96 19.11
C ALA A 104 39.11 -5.48 19.13
N GLY A 105 38.95 -6.08 20.31
CA GLY A 105 39.08 -7.53 20.47
C GLY A 105 38.13 -8.27 19.53
N GLY A 106 38.65 -9.23 18.77
CA GLY A 106 37.89 -10.00 17.78
C GLY A 106 37.86 -9.38 16.38
N HIS A 107 38.20 -8.09 16.19
CA HIS A 107 38.20 -7.47 14.87
C HIS A 107 39.32 -8.00 13.95
N LEU A 108 40.55 -8.08 14.44
CA LEU A 108 41.72 -8.61 13.70
C LEU A 108 41.88 -10.14 13.87
N GLY A 109 40.78 -10.85 14.11
CA GLY A 109 40.74 -12.28 14.41
C GLY A 109 40.70 -13.18 13.17
N GLN A 110 39.74 -14.11 13.14
CA GLN A 110 39.57 -15.02 11.99
C GLN A 110 38.85 -14.30 10.84
N SER A 111 39.33 -14.51 9.63
CA SER A 111 38.62 -14.16 8.39
C SER A 111 37.81 -15.37 7.91
N PRO A 112 36.56 -15.20 7.47
CA PRO A 112 35.78 -13.95 7.40
C PRO A 112 35.27 -13.49 8.78
N ALA A 113 34.82 -12.22 8.86
CA ALA A 113 34.23 -11.66 10.08
C ALA A 113 33.06 -12.51 10.60
N GLU A 114 32.94 -12.63 11.92
CA GLU A 114 31.86 -13.36 12.57
C GLU A 114 30.52 -12.61 12.37
N LEU A 115 29.51 -13.34 11.90
CA LEU A 115 28.17 -12.81 11.71
C LEU A 115 27.40 -12.90 13.03
N THR A 116 26.91 -11.75 13.50
CA THR A 116 26.17 -11.65 14.77
C THR A 116 24.69 -11.36 14.58
N TRP A 117 24.30 -10.87 13.40
CA TRP A 117 22.93 -10.54 13.00
C TRP A 117 22.23 -9.50 13.89
N GLY A 118 21.89 -8.35 13.31
CA GLY A 118 21.15 -7.30 14.00
C GLY A 118 19.64 -7.57 14.09
N GLU A 119 18.94 -6.68 14.77
CA GLU A 119 17.49 -6.79 15.04
C GLU A 119 16.69 -7.01 13.75
N ARG A 120 16.96 -6.20 12.71
CA ARG A 120 16.26 -6.30 11.42
C ARG A 120 16.43 -7.67 10.76
N ALA A 121 17.59 -8.30 10.88
CA ALA A 121 17.82 -9.63 10.32
C ALA A 121 16.98 -10.71 11.02
N THR A 122 16.67 -10.51 12.31
CA THR A 122 15.92 -11.42 13.18
C THR A 122 14.41 -11.12 13.29
N THR A 123 13.94 -10.06 12.63
CA THR A 123 12.53 -9.64 12.63
C THR A 123 11.58 -10.80 12.30
N ARG A 124 10.39 -10.82 12.93
CA ARG A 124 9.39 -11.91 12.83
C ARG A 124 9.91 -13.28 13.30
N GLY A 125 10.88 -13.28 14.21
CA GLY A 125 11.46 -14.52 14.75
C GLY A 125 12.35 -15.26 13.75
N ALA A 126 12.87 -14.54 12.75
CA ALA A 126 13.83 -15.09 11.80
C ALA A 126 15.07 -15.61 12.53
N VAL A 127 15.65 -16.69 12.01
CA VAL A 127 16.86 -17.30 12.54
C VAL A 127 17.93 -17.26 11.43
N PRO A 128 18.60 -16.11 11.24
CA PRO A 128 19.56 -15.90 10.17
C PRO A 128 20.65 -16.95 10.11
N SER A 129 21.01 -17.35 8.90
CA SER A 129 22.14 -18.21 8.63
C SER A 129 22.81 -17.84 7.32
N PHE A 130 24.12 -18.05 7.26
CA PHE A 130 24.91 -17.91 6.06
C PHE A 130 25.79 -19.15 5.90
N ASP A 131 25.61 -19.91 4.82
CA ASP A 131 26.39 -21.12 4.55
C ASP A 131 27.75 -20.81 3.88
N GLY A 132 28.03 -19.51 3.70
CA GLY A 132 29.18 -19.04 2.95
C GLY A 132 28.88 -18.70 1.48
N THR A 133 27.71 -19.03 0.97
CA THR A 133 27.31 -18.72 -0.41
C THR A 133 25.95 -18.08 -0.48
N ARG A 134 25.05 -18.46 0.43
CA ARG A 134 23.66 -18.01 0.47
C ARG A 134 23.28 -17.58 1.88
N CYS A 135 22.51 -16.51 1.93
CA CYS A 135 21.75 -16.16 3.12
C CYS A 135 20.47 -17.00 3.13
N ALA A 136 20.08 -17.47 4.31
CA ALA A 136 18.82 -18.17 4.52
C ALA A 136 18.24 -17.81 5.89
N ASN A 137 16.92 -17.82 5.98
CA ASN A 137 16.16 -17.52 7.20
C ASN A 137 16.47 -16.15 7.79
N VAL A 138 16.91 -15.20 6.95
CA VAL A 138 17.00 -13.78 7.28
C VAL A 138 15.64 -13.14 6.99
N TYR A 139 15.20 -12.14 7.75
CA TYR A 139 13.97 -11.39 7.49
C TYR A 139 13.78 -11.04 6.00
N CYS A 140 14.80 -10.50 5.34
CA CYS A 140 14.72 -10.10 3.93
C CYS A 140 14.87 -11.26 2.93
N HIS A 141 15.46 -12.39 3.35
CA HIS A 141 15.84 -13.52 2.50
C HIS A 141 15.74 -14.83 3.29
N GLY A 142 14.55 -15.44 3.30
CA GLY A 142 14.34 -16.74 3.93
C GLY A 142 12.87 -17.12 4.08
N ALA A 143 12.62 -18.20 4.84
CA ALA A 143 11.29 -18.78 5.04
C ALA A 143 10.31 -17.90 5.86
N VAL A 144 10.77 -16.77 6.40
CA VAL A 144 9.96 -15.79 7.13
C VAL A 144 9.33 -14.73 6.22
N LEU A 145 9.75 -14.68 4.95
CA LEU A 145 9.09 -13.87 3.94
C LEU A 145 7.68 -14.39 3.69
N LEU A 146 6.82 -13.50 3.17
CA LEU A 146 5.50 -13.92 2.72
C LEU A 146 5.64 -15.02 1.64
N PRO A 147 4.74 -16.03 1.65
CA PRO A 147 4.79 -17.12 0.67
C PRO A 147 4.70 -16.65 -0.79
N GLY A 148 5.02 -17.55 -1.73
CA GLY A 148 4.93 -17.32 -3.17
C GLY A 148 6.18 -16.73 -3.84
N GLY A 149 7.24 -16.44 -3.08
CA GLY A 149 8.50 -15.95 -3.62
C GLY A 149 9.27 -17.02 -4.39
N SER A 150 9.72 -16.69 -5.60
CA SER A 150 10.49 -17.60 -6.47
C SER A 150 11.98 -17.73 -6.09
N ASN A 151 12.52 -16.79 -5.30
CA ASN A 151 13.91 -16.78 -4.86
C ASN A 151 14.07 -16.18 -3.46
N THR A 152 13.82 -16.99 -2.42
CA THR A 152 13.95 -16.58 -1.01
C THR A 152 15.32 -16.90 -0.39
N SER A 153 16.27 -17.45 -1.16
CA SER A 153 17.63 -17.73 -0.72
C SER A 153 18.65 -17.32 -1.78
N PRO A 154 18.85 -16.00 -1.97
CA PRO A 154 19.73 -15.48 -2.99
C PRO A 154 21.19 -15.80 -2.67
N ARG A 155 21.99 -15.84 -3.73
CA ARG A 155 23.44 -16.03 -3.65
C ARG A 155 24.13 -14.69 -3.42
N TRP A 156 25.00 -14.65 -2.42
CA TRP A 156 25.74 -13.44 -2.01
C TRP A 156 26.60 -12.82 -3.12
N THR A 157 27.09 -13.65 -4.04
CA THR A 157 28.03 -13.24 -5.09
C THR A 157 27.37 -13.03 -6.46
N VAL A 158 26.04 -12.93 -6.51
CA VAL A 158 25.27 -12.65 -7.72
C VAL A 158 24.54 -11.31 -7.50
N VAL A 159 25.06 -10.26 -8.15
CA VAL A 159 24.64 -8.86 -7.94
C VAL A 159 24.24 -8.17 -9.25
N ASP A 160 23.71 -8.95 -10.19
CA ASP A 160 23.28 -8.50 -11.52
C ASP A 160 21.80 -8.04 -11.57
N GLY A 161 21.15 -7.93 -10.39
CA GLY A 161 19.75 -7.56 -10.26
C GLY A 161 18.75 -8.70 -10.45
N THR A 162 19.16 -9.83 -11.04
CA THR A 162 18.25 -10.95 -11.38
C THR A 162 17.61 -11.62 -10.16
N GLN A 163 18.22 -11.47 -8.98
CA GLN A 163 17.74 -12.05 -7.73
C GLN A 163 16.74 -11.15 -6.98
N ALA A 164 16.53 -9.90 -7.42
CA ALA A 164 15.67 -8.91 -6.75
C ALA A 164 14.49 -8.45 -7.62
N GLU A 165 14.16 -9.22 -8.67
CA GLU A 165 12.99 -8.95 -9.51
C GLU A 165 11.68 -9.10 -8.71
N CYS A 166 10.65 -8.37 -9.13
CA CYS A 166 9.29 -8.51 -8.60
C CYS A 166 8.85 -9.99 -8.64
N GLY A 167 8.38 -10.53 -7.50
CA GLY A 167 8.04 -11.95 -7.36
C GLY A 167 9.19 -12.84 -6.85
N ALA A 168 10.40 -12.31 -6.66
CA ALA A 168 11.52 -13.05 -6.08
C ALA A 168 11.32 -13.31 -4.58
N CYS A 169 11.00 -12.26 -3.81
CA CYS A 169 10.93 -12.34 -2.34
C CYS A 169 9.60 -12.91 -1.84
N HIS A 170 8.48 -12.51 -2.44
CA HIS A 170 7.13 -12.95 -2.12
C HIS A 170 6.29 -13.04 -3.41
N GLY A 171 5.16 -13.74 -3.36
CA GLY A 171 4.23 -13.81 -4.50
C GLY A 171 3.62 -12.45 -4.84
N LEU A 172 3.10 -12.28 -6.06
CA LEU A 172 2.37 -11.09 -6.49
C LEU A 172 0.97 -11.48 -7.01
N PRO A 173 -0.07 -11.47 -6.15
CA PRO A 173 -0.03 -11.28 -4.69
C PRO A 173 0.62 -12.47 -3.94
N PRO A 174 0.97 -12.32 -2.65
CA PRO A 174 1.41 -13.45 -1.82
C PRO A 174 0.42 -14.62 -1.82
N ASP A 175 0.88 -15.85 -1.56
CA ASP A 175 -0.01 -17.02 -1.56
C ASP A 175 -1.17 -16.85 -0.54
N PRO A 176 -2.26 -17.63 -0.67
CA PRO A 176 -3.41 -17.58 0.22
C PRO A 176 -3.03 -17.57 1.72
N PRO A 177 -3.73 -16.77 2.55
CA PRO A 177 -5.09 -16.27 2.34
C PRO A 177 -5.20 -14.88 1.67
N HIS A 178 -4.16 -14.38 1.00
CA HIS A 178 -4.24 -13.12 0.27
C HIS A 178 -5.31 -13.16 -0.84
N PRO A 179 -6.12 -12.10 -1.04
CA PRO A 179 -7.05 -12.03 -2.15
C PRO A 179 -6.30 -12.00 -3.50
N GLU A 180 -6.82 -12.69 -4.50
CA GLU A 180 -6.31 -12.65 -5.88
C GLU A 180 -6.75 -11.33 -6.53
N SER A 181 -6.00 -10.25 -6.30
CA SER A 181 -6.27 -8.93 -6.86
C SER A 181 -4.97 -8.23 -7.29
N ASP A 182 -5.03 -7.56 -8.43
CA ASP A 182 -3.92 -6.71 -8.93
C ASP A 182 -3.97 -5.28 -8.34
N ASN A 183 -5.04 -4.92 -7.62
CA ASN A 183 -5.21 -3.60 -7.01
C ASN A 183 -4.59 -3.53 -5.60
N CYS A 184 -3.29 -3.76 -5.51
CA CYS A 184 -2.55 -3.81 -4.24
C CYS A 184 -2.68 -2.51 -3.42
N ILE A 185 -2.75 -1.35 -4.08
CA ILE A 185 -2.80 -0.03 -3.43
C ILE A 185 -4.05 0.18 -2.59
N ALA A 186 -5.14 -0.55 -2.88
CA ALA A 186 -6.36 -0.49 -2.08
C ALA A 186 -6.16 -1.00 -0.63
N CYS A 187 -5.24 -1.94 -0.44
CA CYS A 187 -4.92 -2.51 0.87
C CYS A 187 -3.59 -2.00 1.42
N HIS A 188 -2.63 -1.66 0.56
CA HIS A 188 -1.25 -1.34 0.95
C HIS A 188 -0.80 0.06 0.49
N PRO A 189 -1.56 1.15 0.72
CA PRO A 189 -1.30 2.45 0.10
C PRO A 189 0.06 3.04 0.47
N LEU A 190 0.46 2.91 1.74
CA LEU A 190 1.72 3.48 2.24
C LEU A 190 2.94 2.98 1.47
N ARG A 191 2.91 1.72 1.03
CA ARG A 191 3.98 1.15 0.22
C ARG A 191 4.08 1.79 -1.16
N PHE A 192 2.97 2.21 -1.75
CA PHE A 192 2.98 2.86 -3.06
C PHE A 192 3.34 4.35 -2.97
N ASP A 193 2.97 4.99 -1.86
CA ASP A 193 3.27 6.40 -1.61
C ASP A 193 4.74 6.65 -1.22
N ASP A 194 5.31 5.80 -0.36
CA ASP A 194 6.73 5.84 0.03
C ASP A 194 7.32 4.42 0.04
N PRO A 195 7.67 3.88 -1.14
CA PRO A 195 8.20 2.53 -1.26
C PRO A 195 9.53 2.35 -0.54
N THR A 196 10.34 3.41 -0.40
CA THR A 196 11.65 3.32 0.23
C THR A 196 11.55 3.09 1.73
N THR A 197 10.60 3.75 2.39
CA THR A 197 10.37 3.65 3.82
C THR A 197 9.57 2.41 4.20
N TYR A 198 8.56 2.06 3.40
CA TYR A 198 7.59 1.02 3.78
C TYR A 198 7.84 -0.34 3.14
N HIS A 199 8.67 -0.44 2.10
CA HIS A 199 9.05 -1.77 1.59
C HIS A 199 10.28 -2.30 2.34
N VAL A 200 10.16 -3.53 2.87
CA VAL A 200 11.26 -4.22 3.55
C VAL A 200 11.67 -3.52 4.87
N ASN A 201 10.68 -2.98 5.59
CA ASN A 201 10.89 -2.28 6.87
C ASN A 201 10.69 -3.16 8.12
N GLY A 202 10.07 -4.33 7.98
CA GLY A 202 9.73 -5.23 9.09
C GLY A 202 8.24 -5.53 9.19
N ASP A 203 7.39 -4.66 8.67
CA ASP A 203 5.96 -4.62 8.93
C ASP A 203 5.13 -4.86 7.66
N VAL A 204 3.82 -5.07 7.83
CA VAL A 204 2.87 -5.13 6.71
C VAL A 204 1.82 -4.07 6.98
N GLU A 205 1.88 -2.98 6.24
CA GLU A 205 0.93 -1.88 6.34
C GLU A 205 -0.33 -2.26 5.56
N VAL A 206 -1.41 -2.60 6.28
CA VAL A 206 -2.72 -2.89 5.70
C VAL A 206 -3.72 -1.82 6.15
N THR A 207 -4.38 -1.19 5.19
CA THR A 207 -5.55 -0.34 5.41
C THR A 207 -6.80 -1.00 4.83
N GLY A 208 -7.97 -0.55 5.29
CA GLY A 208 -9.23 -0.85 4.63
C GLY A 208 -9.80 -2.25 4.81
N THR A 209 -9.68 -2.82 6.01
CA THR A 209 -10.31 -4.10 6.36
C THR A 209 -11.81 -3.98 6.69
N SER A 210 -12.33 -2.76 6.81
CA SER A 210 -13.76 -2.42 6.89
C SER A 210 -14.29 -1.95 5.53
N CYS A 211 -15.60 -1.98 5.30
CA CYS A 211 -16.20 -1.59 4.01
C CYS A 211 -15.79 -0.17 3.59
N ASN A 212 -15.76 0.76 4.54
CA ASN A 212 -15.32 2.13 4.32
C ASN A 212 -13.82 2.32 4.06
N GLY A 213 -13.07 1.23 4.05
CA GLY A 213 -11.67 1.18 3.71
C GLY A 213 -11.35 1.46 2.25
N CYS A 214 -12.23 1.03 1.35
CA CYS A 214 -12.02 1.14 -0.10
C CYS A 214 -13.05 2.03 -0.78
N HIS A 215 -14.27 2.11 -0.25
CA HIS A 215 -15.34 2.98 -0.74
C HIS A 215 -16.12 3.56 0.45
N GLY A 216 -16.51 4.82 0.39
CA GLY A 216 -17.23 5.46 1.49
C GLY A 216 -16.42 6.52 2.24
N SER A 217 -16.74 6.71 3.52
CA SER A 217 -16.04 7.56 4.49
C SER A 217 -16.13 6.96 5.89
N GLU A 218 -15.52 7.62 6.88
CA GLU A 218 -15.65 7.21 8.29
C GLU A 218 -17.11 7.13 8.75
N GLU A 219 -17.99 7.97 8.20
CA GLU A 219 -19.40 8.08 8.57
C GLU A 219 -20.31 7.12 7.81
N SER A 220 -19.97 6.76 6.57
CA SER A 220 -20.86 6.00 5.69
C SER A 220 -20.08 5.10 4.74
N SER A 221 -20.42 3.81 4.70
CA SER A 221 -19.83 2.89 3.71
C SER A 221 -20.45 3.04 2.32
N ALA A 222 -21.64 3.65 2.21
CA ALA A 222 -22.08 4.08 0.89
C ALA A 222 -21.14 5.19 0.41
N PRO A 223 -20.75 5.26 -0.87
CA PRO A 223 -19.81 6.25 -1.36
C PRO A 223 -20.24 7.70 -1.05
N PRO A 224 -19.42 8.46 -0.31
CA PRO A 224 -19.06 9.80 -0.76
C PRO A 224 -17.73 9.79 -1.51
N VAL A 225 -16.94 8.72 -1.37
CA VAL A 225 -15.77 8.43 -2.21
C VAL A 225 -15.96 7.06 -2.85
N ASP A 226 -15.88 6.99 -4.18
CA ASP A 226 -15.95 5.71 -4.88
C ASP A 226 -14.59 4.99 -4.93
N THR A 227 -14.57 3.75 -5.41
CA THR A 227 -13.33 2.94 -5.52
C THR A 227 -12.32 3.48 -6.53
N SER A 228 -12.69 4.49 -7.31
CA SER A 228 -11.79 5.20 -8.24
C SER A 228 -11.30 6.54 -7.65
N GLY A 229 -11.68 6.85 -6.41
CA GLY A 229 -11.31 8.08 -5.72
C GLY A 229 -12.16 9.30 -6.09
N ASN A 230 -13.24 9.15 -6.86
CA ASN A 230 -14.12 10.27 -7.15
C ASN A 230 -14.92 10.66 -5.91
N THR A 231 -15.15 11.95 -5.73
CA THR A 231 -15.95 12.49 -4.61
C THR A 231 -17.19 13.26 -5.04
N GLU A 232 -17.29 13.60 -6.33
CA GLU A 232 -18.39 14.39 -6.88
C GLU A 232 -19.57 13.49 -7.25
N THR A 233 -20.79 13.90 -6.92
CA THR A 233 -22.03 13.17 -7.25
C THR A 233 -22.29 13.04 -8.76
N SER A 234 -21.56 13.80 -9.57
CA SER A 234 -21.53 13.65 -11.03
C SER A 234 -20.88 12.34 -11.50
N ALA A 235 -20.05 11.69 -10.67
CA ALA A 235 -19.51 10.36 -10.92
C ALA A 235 -20.53 9.29 -10.53
N VAL A 236 -20.76 8.31 -11.41
CA VAL A 236 -21.75 7.24 -11.19
C VAL A 236 -21.44 6.42 -9.93
N GLY A 237 -20.15 6.22 -9.61
CA GLY A 237 -19.72 5.52 -8.39
C GLY A 237 -20.08 6.26 -7.11
N VAL A 238 -20.26 7.59 -7.15
CA VAL A 238 -20.73 8.39 -6.00
C VAL A 238 -22.23 8.58 -6.10
N GLY A 239 -22.71 9.31 -7.11
CA GLY A 239 -24.11 9.49 -7.45
C GLY A 239 -25.04 9.72 -6.25
N ALA A 240 -26.25 9.14 -6.33
CA ALA A 240 -27.29 9.27 -5.33
C ALA A 240 -27.18 8.25 -4.18
N HIS A 241 -26.03 7.58 -3.98
CA HIS A 241 -25.88 6.58 -2.92
C HIS A 241 -26.27 7.13 -1.55
N GLN A 242 -25.70 8.27 -1.14
CA GLN A 242 -26.03 8.90 0.15
C GLN A 242 -27.51 9.24 0.27
N SER A 243 -28.15 9.69 -0.82
CA SER A 243 -29.58 10.05 -0.79
C SER A 243 -30.49 8.86 -0.52
N HIS A 244 -30.06 7.64 -0.87
CA HIS A 244 -30.86 6.43 -0.63
C HIS A 244 -30.59 5.83 0.75
N VAL A 245 -29.31 5.66 1.10
CA VAL A 245 -28.90 4.89 2.28
C VAL A 245 -28.77 5.72 3.55
N ALA A 246 -28.93 7.05 3.48
CA ALA A 246 -28.91 7.91 4.65
C ALA A 246 -29.95 7.43 5.67
N THR A 247 -29.47 7.14 6.88
CA THR A 247 -30.34 6.71 7.98
C THR A 247 -31.02 7.89 8.63
N GLY A 248 -32.26 7.68 9.10
CA GLY A 248 -33.00 8.74 9.80
C GLY A 248 -33.47 9.87 8.87
N SER A 249 -33.71 9.53 7.59
CA SER A 249 -34.34 10.44 6.65
C SER A 249 -35.65 11.01 7.20
N SER A 250 -35.92 12.28 6.85
CA SER A 250 -37.16 12.94 7.26
C SER A 250 -38.38 12.50 6.45
N TRP A 251 -38.20 11.70 5.40
CA TRP A 251 -39.29 11.40 4.48
C TRP A 251 -39.31 9.97 3.93
N HIS A 252 -38.28 9.14 4.07
CA HIS A 252 -38.35 7.73 3.64
C HIS A 252 -37.84 6.77 4.71
N ALA A 253 -38.21 5.51 4.57
CA ALA A 253 -37.63 4.40 5.31
C ALA A 253 -36.15 4.20 4.90
N ASP A 254 -35.33 3.74 5.85
CA ASP A 254 -33.92 3.46 5.58
C ASP A 254 -33.79 2.38 4.49
N VAL A 255 -33.03 2.67 3.44
CA VAL A 255 -32.76 1.72 2.34
C VAL A 255 -31.47 0.98 2.62
N ALA A 256 -31.54 -0.34 2.76
CA ALA A 256 -30.36 -1.18 2.97
C ALA A 256 -29.55 -1.33 1.67
N CYS A 257 -28.24 -1.51 1.78
CA CYS A 257 -27.36 -1.78 0.62
C CYS A 257 -27.81 -3.02 -0.18
N ALA A 258 -28.39 -3.99 0.52
CA ALA A 258 -28.93 -5.23 -0.03
C ALA A 258 -30.10 -5.03 -1.00
N GLU A 259 -30.71 -3.84 -1.03
CA GLU A 259 -31.75 -3.50 -1.99
C GLU A 259 -31.21 -3.25 -3.41
N CYS A 260 -29.89 -3.06 -3.56
CA CYS A 260 -29.23 -2.90 -4.86
C CYS A 260 -28.14 -3.95 -5.11
N HIS A 261 -27.31 -4.22 -4.10
CA HIS A 261 -26.11 -5.03 -4.23
C HIS A 261 -26.12 -6.28 -3.34
N VAL A 262 -25.30 -7.26 -3.67
CA VAL A 262 -24.93 -8.29 -2.71
C VAL A 262 -23.90 -7.69 -1.75
N VAL A 263 -24.23 -7.61 -0.45
CA VAL A 263 -23.30 -7.10 0.56
C VAL A 263 -22.32 -8.21 0.95
N PRO A 264 -21.01 -8.06 0.68
CA PRO A 264 -20.03 -9.11 0.96
C PRO A 264 -19.79 -9.24 2.47
N GLY A 265 -19.67 -10.48 2.96
CA GLY A 265 -19.28 -10.75 4.35
C GLY A 265 -17.78 -10.60 4.63
N THR A 266 -16.96 -10.64 3.57
CA THR A 266 -15.49 -10.51 3.63
C THR A 266 -14.99 -9.83 2.36
N VAL A 267 -13.82 -9.18 2.41
CA VAL A 267 -13.21 -8.54 1.23
C VAL A 267 -12.96 -9.51 0.07
N ALA A 268 -12.66 -10.78 0.36
CA ALA A 268 -12.43 -11.83 -0.64
C ALA A 268 -13.69 -12.66 -0.99
N ALA A 269 -14.90 -12.16 -0.63
CA ALA A 269 -16.13 -12.84 -1.03
C ALA A 269 -16.25 -12.83 -2.56
N PRO A 270 -16.69 -13.93 -3.20
CA PRO A 270 -16.90 -13.95 -4.64
C PRO A 270 -17.87 -12.86 -5.10
N GLY A 271 -17.52 -12.16 -6.18
CA GLY A 271 -18.28 -11.02 -6.70
C GLY A 271 -18.00 -9.68 -6.03
N HIS A 272 -16.87 -9.53 -5.31
CA HIS A 272 -16.52 -8.26 -4.65
C HIS A 272 -15.27 -7.61 -5.23
N LEU A 273 -14.10 -8.22 -5.07
CA LEU A 273 -12.82 -7.72 -5.61
C LEU A 273 -12.36 -8.47 -6.86
N ASP A 274 -12.98 -9.61 -7.14
CA ASP A 274 -12.66 -10.54 -8.22
C ASP A 274 -13.48 -10.27 -9.49
N THR A 275 -14.41 -9.31 -9.46
CA THR A 275 -15.19 -8.87 -10.62
C THR A 275 -14.79 -7.47 -11.09
N PRO A 276 -14.75 -7.22 -12.42
CA PRO A 276 -14.48 -5.89 -12.95
C PRO A 276 -15.58 -4.90 -12.58
N LEU A 277 -15.21 -3.63 -12.35
CA LEU A 277 -16.17 -2.55 -12.20
C LEU A 277 -17.06 -2.39 -13.45
N PRO A 278 -18.31 -1.90 -13.29
CA PRO A 278 -18.97 -1.51 -12.03
C PRO A 278 -19.47 -2.72 -11.21
N ALA A 279 -19.70 -2.52 -9.91
CA ALA A 279 -20.25 -3.55 -9.03
C ALA A 279 -21.60 -4.09 -9.54
N GLU A 280 -21.81 -5.40 -9.42
CA GLU A 280 -23.02 -6.05 -9.88
C GLU A 280 -24.26 -5.59 -9.09
N LEU A 281 -25.37 -5.43 -9.80
CA LEU A 281 -26.69 -5.14 -9.24
C LEU A 281 -27.55 -6.40 -9.25
N THR A 282 -28.18 -6.70 -8.12
CA THR A 282 -29.07 -7.87 -7.98
C THR A 282 -30.49 -7.51 -7.59
N PHE A 283 -30.72 -6.28 -7.12
CA PHE A 283 -31.99 -5.70 -6.67
C PHE A 283 -32.79 -6.54 -5.66
N GLY A 284 -33.04 -5.94 -4.49
CA GLY A 284 -33.75 -6.58 -3.39
C GLY A 284 -35.28 -6.48 -3.50
N PRO A 285 -35.99 -7.02 -2.50
CA PRO A 285 -37.46 -7.05 -2.47
C PRO A 285 -38.12 -5.68 -2.54
N LEU A 286 -37.54 -4.63 -1.94
CA LEU A 286 -38.13 -3.29 -1.94
C LEU A 286 -38.08 -2.70 -3.35
N ALA A 287 -36.97 -2.88 -4.06
CA ALA A 287 -36.85 -2.42 -5.44
C ALA A 287 -37.90 -3.09 -6.37
N GLY A 288 -38.17 -4.38 -6.13
CA GLY A 288 -39.15 -5.19 -6.88
C GLY A 288 -40.59 -5.13 -6.36
N ALA A 289 -40.90 -4.29 -5.37
CA ALA A 289 -42.26 -4.19 -4.81
C ALA A 289 -43.29 -3.78 -5.87
N ASP A 290 -44.57 -4.11 -5.63
CA ASP A 290 -45.69 -3.87 -6.56
C ASP A 290 -45.53 -4.46 -7.97
N GLY A 291 -44.80 -5.57 -8.09
CA GLY A 291 -44.57 -6.24 -9.38
C GLY A 291 -43.57 -5.50 -10.28
N SER A 292 -42.78 -4.59 -9.70
CA SER A 292 -41.73 -3.85 -10.37
C SER A 292 -40.64 -4.78 -10.91
N THR A 293 -40.01 -4.38 -12.03
CA THR A 293 -38.87 -5.09 -12.64
C THR A 293 -37.70 -4.10 -12.73
N PRO A 294 -36.91 -3.97 -11.64
CA PRO A 294 -35.79 -3.03 -11.57
C PRO A 294 -34.74 -3.24 -12.64
N ASP A 295 -34.26 -2.15 -13.21
CA ASP A 295 -33.11 -2.13 -14.11
C ASP A 295 -32.30 -0.84 -13.92
N PHE A 296 -31.01 -0.91 -14.21
CA PHE A 296 -30.11 0.24 -14.23
C PHE A 296 -29.26 0.24 -15.49
N ASN A 297 -29.40 1.29 -16.29
CA ASN A 297 -28.70 1.40 -17.58
C ASN A 297 -27.32 2.07 -17.49
N GLY A 298 -26.80 2.30 -16.28
CA GLY A 298 -25.57 3.06 -16.03
C GLY A 298 -25.78 4.54 -15.71
N THR A 299 -26.99 5.08 -15.89
CA THR A 299 -27.30 6.51 -15.63
C THR A 299 -28.61 6.75 -14.90
N THR A 300 -29.59 5.86 -15.06
CA THR A 300 -30.92 5.97 -14.48
C THR A 300 -31.42 4.60 -14.05
N CYS A 301 -32.09 4.54 -12.90
CA CYS A 301 -32.89 3.36 -12.54
C CYS A 301 -34.24 3.44 -13.26
N THR A 302 -34.70 2.31 -13.80
CA THR A 302 -36.03 2.20 -14.40
C THR A 302 -36.75 0.96 -13.87
N GLY A 303 -38.08 0.98 -13.91
CA GLY A 303 -38.87 -0.18 -13.49
C GLY A 303 -38.73 -0.55 -12.01
N VAL A 304 -38.18 0.35 -11.19
CA VAL A 304 -38.08 0.21 -9.73
C VAL A 304 -39.38 0.69 -9.09
N TYR A 305 -39.77 0.11 -7.96
CA TYR A 305 -40.93 0.53 -7.16
C TYR A 305 -41.05 2.06 -7.00
N CYS A 306 -39.96 2.75 -6.63
CA CYS A 306 -39.98 4.21 -6.43
C CYS A 306 -39.81 5.00 -7.75
N HIS A 307 -39.01 4.47 -8.67
CA HIS A 307 -38.54 5.12 -9.89
C HIS A 307 -38.92 4.28 -11.12
N GLY A 308 -40.24 4.17 -11.32
CA GLY A 308 -40.85 3.34 -12.36
C GLY A 308 -42.37 3.52 -12.41
N ALA A 309 -43.04 2.64 -13.17
CA ALA A 309 -44.48 2.76 -13.47
C ALA A 309 -45.41 2.49 -12.28
N ALA A 310 -44.90 1.96 -11.15
CA ALA A 310 -45.69 1.70 -9.94
C ALA A 310 -46.21 3.00 -9.28
N SER A 311 -45.55 4.13 -9.54
CA SER A 311 -45.88 5.42 -8.95
C SER A 311 -46.89 6.22 -9.79
N SER A 312 -48.16 5.81 -9.74
CA SER A 312 -49.22 6.39 -10.57
C SER A 312 -49.37 7.92 -10.37
N GLY A 313 -49.32 8.68 -11.47
CA GLY A 313 -49.52 10.14 -11.46
C GLY A 313 -48.28 10.98 -11.12
N GLY A 314 -47.10 10.38 -10.98
CA GLY A 314 -45.84 11.11 -10.79
C GLY A 314 -45.39 11.87 -12.04
N SER A 315 -44.74 13.02 -11.85
CA SER A 315 -44.20 13.84 -12.94
C SER A 315 -42.77 13.48 -13.37
N LEU A 316 -42.01 12.77 -12.52
CA LEU A 316 -40.63 12.38 -12.77
C LEU A 316 -40.33 11.00 -12.18
N THR A 317 -40.72 9.96 -12.93
CA THR A 317 -40.59 8.56 -12.51
C THR A 317 -39.29 7.89 -12.98
N VAL A 318 -38.40 8.63 -13.65
CA VAL A 318 -37.09 8.14 -14.12
C VAL A 318 -36.02 9.22 -13.82
N PRO A 319 -35.59 9.35 -12.56
CA PRO A 319 -34.60 10.35 -12.18
C PRO A 319 -33.19 9.97 -12.68
N ALA A 320 -32.36 10.98 -12.88
CA ALA A 320 -30.94 10.83 -13.15
C ALA A 320 -30.18 10.49 -11.86
N TRP A 321 -29.39 9.41 -11.91
CA TRP A 321 -28.62 8.92 -10.75
C TRP A 321 -27.60 9.94 -10.22
N THR A 322 -27.04 10.75 -11.11
CA THR A 322 -25.98 11.71 -10.80
C THR A 322 -26.50 13.14 -10.56
N THR A 323 -27.82 13.33 -10.49
CA THR A 323 -28.44 14.61 -10.16
C THR A 323 -28.94 14.59 -8.71
N VAL A 324 -28.13 15.16 -7.81
CA VAL A 324 -28.36 15.14 -6.36
C VAL A 324 -28.49 16.57 -5.82
N ASP A 325 -29.43 17.34 -6.36
CA ASP A 325 -29.68 18.73 -6.01
C ASP A 325 -31.04 18.94 -5.30
N GLY A 326 -31.74 17.85 -5.01
CA GLY A 326 -33.06 17.83 -4.37
C GLY A 326 -34.24 18.03 -5.32
N THR A 327 -34.02 18.45 -6.57
CA THR A 327 -35.10 18.74 -7.53
C THR A 327 -35.90 17.50 -7.91
N GLN A 328 -35.29 16.31 -7.79
CA GLN A 328 -35.90 15.04 -8.15
C GLN A 328 -36.74 14.42 -7.02
N ALA A 329 -36.67 14.96 -5.80
CA ALA A 329 -37.33 14.44 -4.60
C ALA A 329 -38.54 15.31 -4.14
N GLU A 330 -38.96 16.27 -4.95
CA GLU A 330 -40.10 17.13 -4.62
C GLU A 330 -41.42 16.36 -4.59
N CYS A 331 -42.36 16.77 -3.73
CA CYS A 331 -43.70 16.19 -3.68
C CYS A 331 -44.37 16.22 -5.07
N GLY A 332 -44.85 15.06 -5.53
CA GLY A 332 -45.47 14.92 -6.85
C GLY A 332 -44.55 14.38 -7.95
N THR A 333 -43.23 14.29 -7.72
CA THR A 333 -42.30 13.71 -8.70
C THR A 333 -42.47 12.19 -8.79
N CYS A 334 -42.58 11.52 -7.64
CA CYS A 334 -42.74 10.07 -7.56
C CYS A 334 -44.17 9.65 -7.91
N HIS A 335 -45.17 10.07 -7.14
CA HIS A 335 -46.58 9.72 -7.34
C HIS A 335 -47.47 10.97 -7.35
N GLY A 336 -48.70 10.83 -7.87
CA GLY A 336 -49.69 11.91 -7.83
C GLY A 336 -50.11 12.27 -6.41
N LEU A 337 -50.65 13.47 -6.23
CA LEU A 337 -51.18 13.96 -4.95
C LEU A 337 -52.66 14.35 -5.12
N PRO A 338 -53.61 13.40 -5.04
CA PRO A 338 -53.45 11.98 -4.73
C PRO A 338 -53.02 11.10 -5.93
N PRO A 339 -52.59 9.84 -5.71
CA PRO A 339 -52.29 8.88 -6.78
C PRO A 339 -53.49 8.68 -7.73
N THR A 340 -53.24 8.33 -9.00
CA THR A 340 -54.30 8.28 -10.01
C THR A 340 -55.04 6.94 -10.11
N ASP A 341 -54.57 5.90 -9.40
CA ASP A 341 -55.12 4.54 -9.47
C ASP A 341 -56.35 4.34 -8.56
N GLY A 342 -57.48 4.92 -8.95
CA GLY A 342 -58.75 4.77 -8.22
C GLY A 342 -58.84 5.53 -6.89
N HIS A 343 -57.84 6.37 -6.57
CA HIS A 343 -57.84 7.17 -5.36
C HIS A 343 -58.93 8.26 -5.41
N PRO A 344 -59.67 8.50 -4.30
CA PRO A 344 -60.60 9.64 -4.25
C PRO A 344 -59.84 10.96 -4.43
N PRO A 345 -60.43 11.97 -5.10
CA PRO A 345 -59.84 13.29 -5.30
C PRO A 345 -59.91 14.11 -3.99
N ALA A 346 -59.14 13.69 -2.99
CA ALA A 346 -59.06 14.29 -1.67
C ALA A 346 -57.65 14.86 -1.43
N SER A 347 -57.58 16.06 -0.84
CA SER A 347 -56.33 16.73 -0.49
C SER A 347 -55.91 16.55 0.98
N GLN A 348 -56.81 16.04 1.83
CA GLN A 348 -56.54 15.73 3.24
C GLN A 348 -56.14 14.26 3.38
N CYS A 349 -54.87 13.96 3.05
CA CYS A 349 -54.33 12.61 3.05
C CYS A 349 -54.41 11.94 4.45
N SER A 350 -54.24 12.72 5.51
CA SER A 350 -54.31 12.31 6.92
C SER A 350 -55.66 11.72 7.35
N ASN A 351 -56.74 11.94 6.59
CA ASN A 351 -58.04 11.30 6.88
C ASN A 351 -58.01 9.79 6.59
N CYS A 352 -57.17 9.35 5.66
CA CYS A 352 -57.02 7.95 5.27
C CYS A 352 -55.67 7.37 5.67
N HIS A 353 -54.62 8.20 5.69
CA HIS A 353 -53.24 7.81 5.99
C HIS A 353 -52.66 8.57 7.21
N PRO A 354 -53.39 8.69 8.35
CA PRO A 354 -52.91 9.43 9.52
C PRO A 354 -51.60 8.91 10.12
N SER A 355 -51.27 7.64 9.89
CA SER A 355 -50.02 7.04 10.38
C SER A 355 -48.79 7.57 9.66
N VAL A 356 -48.92 8.06 8.43
CA VAL A 356 -47.79 8.47 7.58
C VAL A 356 -47.71 9.99 7.42
N VAL A 357 -48.84 10.67 7.27
CA VAL A 357 -48.90 12.09 6.90
C VAL A 357 -49.91 12.86 7.75
N ASN A 358 -49.56 14.08 8.15
CA ASN A 358 -50.46 14.97 8.89
C ASN A 358 -51.23 15.95 7.98
N ASP A 359 -52.10 16.78 8.57
CA ASP A 359 -52.92 17.77 7.87
C ASP A 359 -52.11 18.82 7.09
N SER A 360 -50.84 19.02 7.45
CA SER A 360 -49.91 19.92 6.77
C SER A 360 -49.10 19.24 5.67
N LEU A 361 -49.47 18.01 5.26
CA LEU A 361 -48.76 17.18 4.30
C LEU A 361 -47.30 16.89 4.67
N THR A 362 -46.99 16.90 5.97
CA THR A 362 -45.67 16.50 6.48
C THR A 362 -45.68 15.01 6.77
N ILE A 363 -44.64 14.30 6.32
CA ILE A 363 -44.40 12.91 6.71
C ILE A 363 -44.05 12.86 8.19
N VAL A 364 -44.91 12.22 8.99
CA VAL A 364 -44.75 12.11 10.45
C VAL A 364 -44.12 10.80 10.89
N ALA A 365 -44.14 9.79 10.03
CA ALA A 365 -43.46 8.50 10.24
C ALA A 365 -42.69 8.11 8.97
N PRO A 366 -41.45 8.61 8.78
CA PRO A 366 -40.65 8.34 7.58
C PRO A 366 -40.44 6.84 7.32
N ALA A 367 -40.29 6.04 8.37
CA ALA A 367 -40.19 4.58 8.28
C ALA A 367 -41.41 3.89 7.63
N LEU A 368 -42.55 4.59 7.50
CA LEU A 368 -43.76 4.11 6.84
C LEU A 368 -43.96 4.68 5.43
N HIS A 369 -43.07 5.56 4.97
CA HIS A 369 -43.09 6.13 3.63
C HIS A 369 -41.94 5.54 2.81
N VAL A 370 -42.23 5.07 1.59
CA VAL A 370 -41.26 4.37 0.74
C VAL A 370 -40.78 3.05 1.36
N ASN A 371 -41.70 2.27 1.95
CA ASN A 371 -41.42 0.96 2.55
C ASN A 371 -42.05 -0.22 1.80
N GLY A 372 -42.65 0.02 0.63
CA GLY A 372 -43.31 -1.03 -0.16
C GLY A 372 -44.71 -1.42 0.33
N GLU A 373 -45.27 -0.72 1.31
CA GLU A 373 -46.59 -1.00 1.86
C GLU A 373 -47.48 0.26 1.87
N THR A 374 -48.78 0.07 1.66
CA THR A 374 -49.76 1.13 1.89
C THR A 374 -50.13 1.17 3.37
N ASN A 375 -49.72 2.23 4.06
CA ASN A 375 -49.94 2.41 5.49
C ASN A 375 -51.08 3.40 5.73
N PHE A 376 -51.99 3.07 6.65
CA PHE A 376 -53.18 3.87 7.00
C PHE A 376 -52.99 4.46 8.40
#